data_AF-A0A496SS23-F1
#
_entry.id   AF-A0A496SS23-F1
#
_cell.length_a   1.000
_cell.length_b   1.000
_cell.length_c   1.000
_cell.angle_alpha   90.00
_cell.angle_beta   90.00
_cell.angle_gamma   90.00
#
_symmetry.space_group_name_H-M   'P 1'
#
loop_
_entity.id
_entity.type
_entity.pdbx_description
1 polymer ?
#
loop_
_entity_poly.entity_id
_entity_poly.type
_entity_poly.pdbx_seq_one_letter_code
_entity_poly.pdbx_strand_id
1 'polypeptide(L)'
;MSVKTKALKKSLWLFHFNGGSCNNCDIEILDCLTPKFDLERFGIKLVGSIRHADVLVVTGFVSKQAAPRLKRLYEQAPKPLIVIACGTCACSGGIFASSYHMAGPVDEIIPVDAYIPGCPPKPEAIISAVVKLWQKLK
;
A
#
# COMPACT_ATOMS: atom_id res chain seq x y z
N MET A 1 -24.53 3.76 7.07
CA MET A 1 -23.15 4.26 6.82
C MET A 1 -23.03 5.70 7.31
N SER A 2 -22.00 6.00 8.10
CA SER A 2 -21.68 7.37 8.53
C SER A 2 -21.28 8.24 7.33
N VAL A 3 -21.56 9.56 7.41
CA VAL A 3 -21.14 10.55 6.40
C VAL A 3 -19.63 10.48 6.14
N LYS A 4 -18.83 10.23 7.20
CA LYS A 4 -17.38 10.06 7.10
C LYS A 4 -16.98 8.91 6.18
N THR A 5 -17.64 7.76 6.30
CA THR A 5 -17.39 6.59 5.45
C THR A 5 -17.87 6.81 4.01
N LYS A 6 -18.93 7.61 3.81
CA LYS A 6 -19.38 8.00 2.45
C LYS A 6 -18.42 8.98 1.77
N ALA A 7 -17.78 9.88 2.53
CA ALA A 7 -16.79 10.82 2.00
C ALA A 7 -15.50 10.12 1.59
N LEU A 8 -14.97 9.21 2.42
CA LEU A 8 -13.80 8.36 2.12
C LEU A 8 -14.01 7.51 0.84
N LYS A 9 -15.26 7.17 0.53
CA LYS A 9 -15.60 6.43 -0.68
C LYS A 9 -15.53 7.23 -1.96
N LYS A 10 -15.38 8.55 -1.94
CA LYS A 10 -15.34 9.35 -3.16
C LYS A 10 -13.94 9.84 -3.51
N SER A 11 -13.01 9.75 -2.57
CA SER A 11 -11.66 10.27 -2.69
C SER A 11 -10.75 9.48 -1.77
N LEU A 12 -9.94 8.59 -2.33
CA LEU A 12 -8.98 7.78 -1.58
C LEU A 12 -7.58 8.32 -1.83
N TRP A 13 -6.95 8.87 -0.80
CA TRP A 13 -5.59 9.38 -0.92
C TRP A 13 -4.60 8.33 -0.43
N LEU A 14 -3.71 7.93 -1.33
CA LEU A 14 -2.71 6.89 -1.13
C LEU A 14 -1.38 7.53 -0.75
N PHE A 15 -0.75 7.03 0.31
CA PHE A 15 0.68 7.24 0.55
C PHE A 15 1.41 5.94 0.30
N HIS A 16 2.44 6.02 -0.52
CA HIS A 16 3.29 4.88 -0.86
C HIS A 16 4.54 4.90 0.02
N PHE A 17 4.89 3.73 0.58
CA PHE A 17 6.11 3.54 1.34
C PHE A 17 6.88 2.33 0.79
N ASN A 18 8.13 2.57 0.40
CA ASN A 18 9.06 1.51 0.03
C ASN A 18 9.86 1.06 1.27
N GLY A 19 9.71 -0.20 1.68
CA GLY A 19 10.42 -0.77 2.83
C GLY A 19 11.84 -1.26 2.54
N GLY A 20 12.16 -1.55 1.29
CA GLY A 20 13.36 -2.29 0.89
C GLY A 20 13.15 -3.08 -0.42
N SER A 21 12.30 -2.61 -1.33
CA SER A 21 11.93 -3.34 -2.54
C SER A 21 13.05 -3.38 -3.59
N CYS A 22 12.89 -4.24 -4.59
CA CYS A 22 13.66 -4.22 -5.84
C CYS A 22 13.13 -3.21 -6.88
N ASN A 23 12.30 -2.25 -6.47
CA ASN A 23 11.63 -1.24 -7.29
C ASN A 23 10.52 -1.74 -8.25
N ASN A 24 10.41 -3.05 -8.51
CA ASN A 24 9.44 -3.57 -9.49
C ASN A 24 7.98 -3.29 -9.11
N CYS A 25 7.58 -3.46 -7.84
CA CYS A 25 6.20 -3.18 -7.42
C CYS A 25 5.88 -1.67 -7.45
N ASP A 26 6.90 -0.84 -7.23
CA ASP A 26 6.78 0.62 -7.25
C ASP A 26 6.55 1.14 -8.67
N ILE A 27 7.24 0.55 -9.66
CA ILE A 27 7.02 0.83 -11.09
C ILE A 27 5.60 0.47 -11.51
N GLU A 28 5.06 -0.68 -11.07
CA GLU A 28 3.68 -1.06 -11.40
C GLU A 28 2.64 -0.14 -10.72
N ILE A 29 2.92 0.36 -9.52
CA ILE A 29 2.08 1.37 -8.87
C ILE A 29 2.10 2.68 -9.67
N LEU A 30 3.27 3.09 -10.18
CA LEU A 30 3.38 4.24 -11.06
C LEU A 30 2.64 4.01 -12.38
N ASP A 31 2.71 2.81 -12.96
CA ASP A 31 1.99 2.48 -14.19
C ASP A 31 0.47 2.60 -14.00
N CYS A 32 -0.06 2.24 -12.82
CA CYS A 32 -1.47 2.45 -12.49
C CYS A 32 -1.90 3.93 -12.53
N LEU A 33 -0.96 4.88 -12.38
CA LEU A 33 -1.21 6.32 -12.45
C LEU A 33 -1.00 6.90 -13.86
N THR A 34 -0.48 6.12 -14.81
CA THR A 34 -0.30 6.57 -16.19
C THR A 34 -1.64 6.64 -16.92
N PRO A 35 -1.74 7.40 -18.03
CA PRO A 35 -2.99 7.56 -18.79
C PRO A 35 -3.63 6.26 -19.29
N LYS A 36 -2.87 5.16 -19.35
CA LYS A 36 -3.39 3.85 -19.77
C LYS A 36 -4.39 3.29 -18.76
N PHE A 37 -4.12 3.47 -17.47
CA PHE A 37 -4.94 2.94 -16.37
C PHE A 37 -5.69 4.03 -15.60
N ASP A 38 -5.11 5.21 -15.49
CA ASP A 38 -5.70 6.45 -14.94
C ASP A 38 -6.54 6.21 -13.67
N LEU A 39 -5.88 5.79 -12.59
CA LEU A 39 -6.54 5.62 -11.30
C LEU A 39 -7.13 6.92 -10.74
N GLU A 40 -6.61 8.09 -11.15
CA GLU A 40 -7.09 9.39 -10.67
C GLU A 40 -8.54 9.65 -11.07
N ARG A 41 -8.99 9.12 -12.23
CA ARG A 41 -10.41 9.16 -12.64
C ARG A 41 -11.36 8.56 -11.60
N PHE A 42 -10.89 7.59 -10.82
CA PHE A 42 -11.68 6.95 -9.77
C PHE A 42 -11.56 7.67 -8.41
N GLY A 43 -10.95 8.86 -8.37
CA GLY A 43 -10.73 9.61 -7.13
C GLY A 43 -9.59 9.06 -6.29
N ILE A 44 -8.71 8.25 -6.88
CA ILE A 44 -7.55 7.65 -6.22
C ILE A 44 -6.32 8.48 -6.56
N LYS A 45 -5.69 9.09 -5.57
CA LYS A 45 -4.54 9.99 -5.78
C LYS A 45 -3.36 9.64 -4.90
N LEU A 46 -2.16 9.66 -5.45
CA LEU A 46 -0.93 9.55 -4.67
C LEU A 46 -0.59 10.88 -4.00
N VAL A 47 -0.37 10.87 -2.68
CA VAL A 47 -0.03 12.05 -1.88
C VAL A 47 1.38 11.93 -1.31
N GLY A 48 2.08 13.07 -1.22
CA GLY A 48 3.47 13.12 -0.73
C GLY A 48 3.62 13.09 0.79
N SER A 49 2.54 13.19 1.56
CA SER A 49 2.58 13.18 3.03
C SER A 49 1.56 12.21 3.58
N ILE A 50 2.03 11.33 4.47
CA ILE A 50 1.19 10.35 5.18
C ILE A 50 0.08 11.01 5.99
N ARG A 51 0.25 12.28 6.40
CA ARG A 51 -0.75 13.04 7.16
C ARG A 51 -2.01 13.37 6.35
N HIS A 52 -1.93 13.26 5.04
CA HIS A 52 -3.05 13.47 4.13
C HIS A 52 -3.64 12.15 3.60
N ALA A 53 -3.05 11.01 3.95
CA ALA A 53 -3.43 9.74 3.34
C ALA A 53 -4.51 9.00 4.13
N ASP A 54 -5.41 8.39 3.39
CA ASP A 54 -6.42 7.46 3.89
C ASP A 54 -5.97 6.00 3.73
N VAL A 55 -5.00 5.76 2.85
CA VAL A 55 -4.45 4.44 2.53
C VAL A 55 -2.93 4.49 2.54
N LEU A 56 -2.30 3.56 3.26
CA LEU A 56 -0.87 3.31 3.26
C LEU A 56 -0.57 2.06 2.43
N VAL A 57 0.08 2.22 1.28
CA VAL A 57 0.55 1.11 0.45
C VAL A 57 2.02 0.87 0.74
N VAL A 58 2.35 -0.33 1.22
CA VAL A 58 3.72 -0.75 1.51
C VAL A 58 4.19 -1.72 0.44
N THR A 59 5.31 -1.40 -0.20
CA THR A 59 5.97 -2.27 -1.18
C THR A 59 7.29 -2.83 -0.66
N GLY A 60 7.63 -4.00 -1.19
CA GLY A 60 8.87 -4.68 -0.84
C GLY A 60 8.84 -5.34 0.53
N PHE A 61 9.91 -6.08 0.83
CA PHE A 61 10.13 -6.54 2.20
C PHE A 61 10.51 -5.33 3.06
N VAL A 62 10.20 -5.38 4.35
CA VAL A 62 10.61 -4.30 5.23
C VAL A 62 11.98 -4.60 5.79
N SER A 63 12.94 -3.72 5.49
CA SER A 63 14.29 -3.81 6.05
C SER A 63 14.30 -3.46 7.55
N LYS A 64 15.30 -3.97 8.28
CA LYS A 64 15.56 -3.59 9.69
C LYS A 64 15.68 -2.08 9.88
N GLN A 65 16.20 -1.38 8.88
CA GLN A 65 16.33 0.08 8.91
C GLN A 65 15.00 0.80 8.63
N ALA A 66 14.15 0.25 7.76
CA ALA A 66 12.86 0.84 7.41
C ALA A 66 11.76 0.56 8.44
N ALA A 67 11.82 -0.57 9.16
CA ALA A 67 10.82 -0.96 10.14
C ALA A 67 10.44 0.14 11.15
N PRO A 68 11.38 0.82 11.85
CA PRO A 68 11.01 1.90 12.76
C PRO A 68 10.41 3.12 12.05
N ARG A 69 10.74 3.36 10.78
CA ARG A 69 10.17 4.46 9.98
C ARG A 69 8.74 4.15 9.58
N LEU A 70 8.47 2.90 9.17
CA LEU A 70 7.12 2.44 8.84
C LEU A 70 6.17 2.57 10.03
N LYS A 71 6.62 2.16 11.23
CA LYS A 71 5.82 2.32 12.47
C LYS A 71 5.50 3.79 12.75
N ARG A 72 6.48 4.69 12.66
CA ARG A 72 6.27 6.13 12.84
C ARG A 72 5.29 6.72 11.82
N LEU A 73 5.38 6.31 10.56
CA LEU A 73 4.45 6.76 9.52
C LEU A 73 3.02 6.28 9.83
N TYR A 74 2.85 5.02 10.22
CA TYR A 74 1.55 4.46 10.59
C TYR A 74 0.92 5.16 11.81
N GLU A 75 1.74 5.59 12.78
CA GLU A 75 1.32 6.37 13.95
C GLU A 75 0.94 7.82 13.61
N GLN A 76 1.64 8.43 12.65
CA GLN A 76 1.40 9.81 12.20
C GLN A 76 0.21 9.96 11.25
N ALA A 77 -0.28 8.85 10.70
CA ALA A 77 -1.39 8.85 9.75
C ALA A 77 -2.72 9.19 10.44
N PRO A 78 -3.60 9.99 9.79
CA PRO A 78 -4.95 10.22 10.28
C PRO A 78 -5.73 8.90 10.30
N LYS A 79 -6.65 8.73 11.26
CA LYS A 79 -7.52 7.55 11.35
C LYS A 79 -8.94 7.92 10.90
N PRO A 80 -9.62 7.06 10.12
CA PRO A 80 -9.24 5.69 9.75
C PRO A 80 -8.17 5.61 8.64
N LEU A 81 -7.23 4.68 8.77
CA LEU A 81 -6.18 4.38 7.78
C LEU A 81 -6.33 2.93 7.34
N ILE A 82 -6.21 2.68 6.04
CA ILE A 82 -6.15 1.32 5.49
C ILE A 82 -4.73 0.98 5.08
N VAL A 83 -4.22 -0.18 5.48
CA VAL A 83 -2.87 -0.63 5.14
C VAL A 83 -2.93 -1.76 4.11
N ILE A 84 -2.20 -1.58 3.01
CA ILE A 84 -2.10 -2.55 1.92
C ILE A 84 -0.66 -3.02 1.79
N ALA A 85 -0.42 -4.33 1.88
CA ALA A 85 0.85 -4.94 1.51
C ALA A 85 0.83 -5.29 0.01
N CYS A 86 1.69 -4.64 -0.78
CA CYS A 86 1.75 -4.81 -2.22
C CYS A 86 3.01 -5.56 -2.66
N GLY A 87 2.80 -6.70 -3.30
CA GLY A 87 3.84 -7.61 -3.78
C GLY A 87 4.16 -8.72 -2.78
N THR A 88 4.71 -9.80 -3.32
CA THR A 88 5.05 -11.02 -2.58
C THR A 88 6.06 -10.73 -1.46
N CYS A 89 7.01 -9.83 -1.70
CA CYS A 89 7.97 -9.41 -0.70
C CYS A 89 7.31 -8.71 0.50
N ALA A 90 6.27 -7.90 0.27
CA ALA A 90 5.52 -7.23 1.33
C ALA A 90 4.59 -8.21 2.08
N CYS A 91 4.02 -9.18 1.37
CA CYS A 91 3.06 -10.13 1.93
C CYS A 91 3.74 -11.23 2.77
N SER A 92 4.91 -11.74 2.35
CA SER A 92 5.54 -12.91 2.99
C SER A 92 7.07 -12.87 3.01
N GLY A 93 7.70 -11.75 2.63
CA GLY A 93 9.16 -11.66 2.44
C GLY A 93 9.66 -12.10 1.08
N GLY A 94 8.94 -13.01 0.41
CA GLY A 94 9.25 -13.48 -0.94
C GLY A 94 10.70 -13.95 -1.06
N ILE A 95 11.38 -13.50 -2.13
CA ILE A 95 12.78 -13.86 -2.40
C ILE A 95 13.76 -13.38 -1.32
N PHE A 96 13.36 -12.43 -0.48
CA PHE A 96 14.21 -11.84 0.56
C PHE A 96 13.94 -12.43 1.96
N ALA A 97 13.07 -13.43 2.08
CA ALA A 97 12.67 -14.03 3.36
C ALA A 97 13.86 -14.50 4.22
N SER A 98 14.92 -15.03 3.59
CA SER A 98 16.13 -15.52 4.28
C SER A 98 17.24 -14.45 4.42
N SER A 99 16.96 -13.19 4.08
CA SER A 99 17.96 -12.12 4.12
C SER A 99 18.25 -11.67 5.55
N TYR A 100 19.53 -11.51 5.89
CA TYR A 100 19.97 -11.00 7.19
C TYR A 100 19.46 -9.58 7.48
N HIS A 101 19.12 -8.82 6.43
CA HIS A 101 18.69 -7.43 6.52
C HIS A 101 17.17 -7.26 6.65
N MET A 102 16.40 -8.34 6.46
CA MET A 102 14.96 -8.30 6.55
C MET A 102 14.51 -8.22 8.01
N ALA A 103 13.51 -7.37 8.28
CA ALA A 103 12.83 -7.27 9.57
C ALA A 103 11.61 -8.19 9.65
N GLY A 104 10.97 -8.47 8.52
CA GLY A 104 9.74 -9.25 8.41
C GLY A 104 8.92 -8.83 7.19
N PRO A 105 7.86 -9.59 6.83
CA PRO A 105 6.74 -9.08 6.06
C PRO A 105 6.06 -7.90 6.77
N VAL A 106 5.18 -7.18 6.06
CA VAL A 106 4.61 -5.93 6.58
C VAL A 106 3.72 -6.15 7.81
N ASP A 107 3.02 -7.28 7.86
CA ASP A 107 2.09 -7.66 8.91
C ASP A 107 2.75 -8.03 10.25
N GLU A 108 4.04 -8.37 10.24
CA GLU A 108 4.83 -8.50 11.48
C GLU A 108 5.17 -7.13 12.11
N ILE A 109 4.99 -6.02 11.39
CA ILE A 109 5.46 -4.69 11.78
C ILE A 109 4.30 -3.74 12.08
N ILE A 110 3.28 -3.73 11.21
CA ILE A 110 2.05 -2.95 11.36
C ILE A 110 0.85 -3.80 10.93
N PRO A 111 -0.37 -3.54 11.45
CA PRO A 111 -1.55 -4.29 11.02
C PRO A 111 -1.84 -4.02 9.54
N VAL A 112 -2.07 -5.10 8.78
CA VAL A 112 -2.38 -5.06 7.34
C VAL A 112 -3.85 -5.41 7.11
N ASP A 113 -4.55 -4.61 6.31
CA ASP A 113 -5.97 -4.81 5.98
C ASP A 113 -6.18 -5.60 4.70
N ALA A 114 -5.24 -5.48 3.74
CA ALA A 114 -5.30 -6.17 2.46
C ALA A 114 -3.92 -6.51 1.90
N TYR A 115 -3.88 -7.60 1.15
CA TYR A 115 -2.68 -8.12 0.51
C TYR A 115 -2.88 -8.20 -1.00
N ILE A 116 -1.89 -7.73 -1.76
CA ILE A 116 -1.86 -7.80 -3.23
C ILE A 116 -0.67 -8.68 -3.63
N PRO A 117 -0.86 -9.99 -3.84
CA PRO A 117 0.22 -10.89 -4.22
C PRO A 117 0.69 -10.62 -5.67
N GLY A 118 2.00 -10.81 -5.91
CA GLY A 118 2.63 -10.63 -7.23
C GLY A 118 4.11 -10.26 -7.15
N CYS A 119 4.90 -10.48 -8.20
CA CYS A 119 6.34 -10.15 -8.22
C CYS A 119 6.83 -9.66 -9.61
N PRO A 120 6.44 -8.44 -10.04
CA PRO A 120 5.49 -7.55 -9.38
C PRO A 120 4.03 -7.90 -9.74
N PRO A 121 3.04 -7.46 -8.95
CA PRO A 121 1.64 -7.57 -9.33
C PRO A 121 1.36 -6.68 -10.54
N LYS A 122 0.66 -7.21 -11.55
CA LYS A 122 0.26 -6.42 -12.72
C LYS A 122 -0.65 -5.25 -12.34
N PRO A 123 -0.69 -4.14 -13.10
CA PRO A 123 -1.54 -2.99 -12.79
C PRO A 123 -3.01 -3.37 -12.66
N GLU A 124 -3.52 -4.26 -13.52
CA GLU A 124 -4.91 -4.71 -13.46
C GLU A 124 -5.22 -5.44 -12.14
N ALA A 125 -4.25 -6.17 -11.59
CA ALA A 125 -4.40 -6.85 -10.31
C ALA A 125 -4.41 -5.85 -9.15
N ILE A 126 -3.55 -4.82 -9.20
CA ILE A 126 -3.54 -3.73 -8.22
C ILE A 126 -4.88 -2.99 -8.23
N ILE A 127 -5.37 -2.60 -9.41
CA ILE A 127 -6.65 -1.90 -9.59
C ILE A 127 -7.81 -2.75 -9.06
N SER A 128 -7.87 -4.03 -9.44
CA SER A 128 -8.89 -4.97 -8.97
C SER A 128 -8.88 -5.10 -7.44
N ALA A 129 -7.70 -5.17 -6.82
CA ALA A 129 -7.58 -5.25 -5.37
C ALA A 129 -8.10 -3.97 -4.67
N VAL A 130 -7.76 -2.79 -5.21
CA VAL A 130 -8.27 -1.51 -4.69
C VAL A 130 -9.80 -1.44 -4.82
N VAL A 131 -10.37 -1.88 -5.95
CA VAL A 131 -11.83 -1.92 -6.14
C VAL A 131 -12.51 -2.87 -5.14
N LYS A 132 -11.94 -4.05 -4.89
CA LYS A 132 -12.47 -5.01 -3.91
C LYS A 132 -12.41 -4.45 -2.48
N LEU A 133 -11.30 -3.82 -2.11
CA LEU A 133 -11.16 -3.15 -0.82
C LEU A 133 -12.22 -2.07 -0.66
N TRP A 134 -12.42 -1.25 -1.69
CA TRP A 134 -13.42 -0.18 -1.70
C TRP A 134 -14.86 -0.73 -1.54
N GLN A 135 -15.17 -1.87 -2.16
CA GLN A 135 -16.45 -2.54 -1.95
C GLN A 135 -16.59 -3.07 -0.51
N LYS A 136 -15.52 -3.55 0.12
CA LYS A 136 -15.54 -4.04 1.50
C LYS A 136 -15.73 -2.92 2.54
N LEU A 137 -15.38 -1.69 2.19
CA LEU A 137 -15.71 -0.49 2.99
C LEU A 137 -17.21 -0.10 2.90
N LYS A 138 -18.03 -0.81 2.09
CA LYS A 138 -19.50 -0.70 2.10
C LYS A 138 -20.08 -1.08 3.44
#